data_AF-A0ABD1XPB7-F1
#
_entry.id   AF-A0ABD1XPB7-F1
#
_cell.length_a   1.000
_cell.length_b   1.000
_cell.length_c   1.000
_cell.angle_alpha   90.00
_cell.angle_beta   90.00
_cell.angle_gamma   90.00
#
_symmetry.space_group_name_H-M   'P 1'
#
loop_
_entity.id
_entity.type
_entity.pdbx_description
1 polymer ?
#
loop_
_entity_poly.entity_id
_entity_poly.type
_entity_poly.pdbx_seq_one_letter_code
_entity_poly.pdbx_strand_id
1 'polypeptide(L)'
;MPRKLPEDTVTDTRLHILIVDADSEDPSSGLSCPPQEFIEDKFLIAARGALAEGGVLIINVVSRATAHHVTYVTQLKKYFVEVYDIEVNEDVNRVLIALPQPRNRGKSSDVADDLSKLEKIVTQFAPWQNGPNLKEFVKSLKRLK
;
A
#
# COMPACT_ATOMS: atom_id res chain seq x y z
N MET A 1 44.74 -25.60 0.02
CA MET A 1 43.31 -25.58 -0.35
C MET A 1 42.95 -24.15 -0.71
N PRO A 2 42.57 -23.83 -1.96
CA PRO A 2 42.08 -22.50 -2.28
C PRO A 2 40.74 -22.28 -1.57
N ARG A 3 40.59 -21.13 -0.92
CA ARG A 3 39.38 -20.71 -0.23
C ARG A 3 38.31 -20.48 -1.30
N LYS A 4 37.23 -21.28 -1.31
CA LYS A 4 36.06 -21.03 -2.17
C LYS A 4 35.52 -19.64 -1.80
N LEU A 5 35.50 -18.72 -2.76
CA LEU A 5 34.83 -17.44 -2.61
C LEU A 5 33.33 -17.72 -2.34
N PRO A 6 32.67 -16.96 -1.46
CA PRO A 6 31.25 -17.15 -1.20
C PRO A 6 30.48 -17.01 -2.52
N GLU A 7 29.56 -17.94 -2.78
CA GLU A 7 28.61 -17.84 -3.88
C GLU A 7 27.92 -16.47 -3.77
N ASP A 8 27.90 -15.70 -4.86
CA ASP A 8 27.23 -14.41 -4.92
C ASP A 8 25.79 -14.59 -4.43
N THR A 9 25.53 -14.22 -3.18
CA THR A 9 24.17 -14.18 -2.65
C THR A 9 23.47 -13.08 -3.42
N VAL A 10 22.70 -13.45 -4.44
CA VAL A 10 21.86 -12.53 -5.20
C VAL A 10 20.88 -11.94 -4.20
N THR A 11 21.17 -10.74 -3.73
CA THR A 11 20.27 -9.98 -2.88
C THR A 11 19.07 -9.60 -3.72
N ASP A 12 17.89 -10.06 -3.36
CA ASP A 12 16.65 -9.64 -3.99
C ASP A 12 16.50 -8.11 -3.82
N THR A 13 16.65 -7.37 -4.91
CA THR A 13 16.60 -5.90 -4.91
C THR A 13 15.16 -5.37 -4.98
N ARG A 14 14.15 -6.24 -4.94
CA ARG A 14 12.75 -5.85 -4.99
C ARG A 14 12.27 -5.23 -3.69
N LEU A 15 11.23 -4.41 -3.80
CA LEU A 15 10.67 -3.63 -2.72
C LEU A 15 9.66 -4.46 -1.91
N HIS A 16 9.73 -4.36 -0.58
CA HIS A 16 8.68 -4.89 0.30
C HIS A 16 7.48 -3.95 0.36
N ILE A 17 7.72 -2.63 0.30
CA ILE A 17 6.69 -1.61 0.35
C ILE A 17 7.03 -0.54 -0.68
N LEU A 18 6.09 -0.22 -1.55
CA LEU A 18 6.14 0.93 -2.44
C LEU A 18 5.01 1.88 -2.05
N ILE A 19 5.35 3.10 -1.64
CA ILE A 19 4.39 4.14 -1.26
C ILE A 19 4.42 5.23 -2.32
N VAL A 20 3.25 5.59 -2.84
CA VAL A 20 3.05 6.71 -3.76
C VAL A 20 2.25 7.77 -3.03
N ASP A 21 2.93 8.86 -2.68
CA ASP A 21 2.36 10.08 -2.12
C ASP A 21 2.90 11.24 -2.95
N ALA A 22 2.26 11.49 -4.09
CA ALA A 22 2.70 12.45 -5.08
C ALA A 22 1.58 13.45 -5.33
N ASP A 23 1.83 14.73 -5.05
CA ASP A 23 0.86 15.79 -5.32
C ASP A 23 0.83 16.13 -6.82
N SER A 24 -0.32 16.57 -7.33
CA SER A 24 -0.44 17.07 -8.70
C SER A 24 -0.28 18.59 -8.71
N GLU A 25 0.79 19.09 -9.33
CA GLU A 25 1.04 20.54 -9.45
C GLU A 25 0.12 21.25 -10.47
N ASP A 26 -0.74 20.52 -11.19
CA ASP A 26 -1.65 21.09 -12.20
C ASP A 26 -3.05 21.37 -11.64
N PRO A 27 -3.37 22.63 -11.29
CA PRO A 27 -4.68 23.02 -10.78
C PRO A 27 -5.83 22.84 -11.80
N SER A 28 -5.53 22.63 -13.09
CA SER A 28 -6.52 22.44 -14.16
C SER A 28 -6.95 20.98 -14.35
N SER A 29 -6.13 20.02 -13.90
CA SER A 29 -6.44 18.58 -13.95
C SER A 29 -7.49 18.16 -12.91
N GLY A 30 -7.81 19.04 -11.97
CA GLY A 30 -8.88 18.85 -11.00
C GLY A 30 -8.54 17.75 -9.99
N LEU A 31 -7.79 18.10 -8.95
CA LEU A 31 -7.87 17.45 -7.63
C LEU A 31 -7.51 15.96 -7.60
N SER A 32 -6.70 15.46 -8.52
CA SER A 32 -6.28 14.07 -8.53
C SER A 32 -4.87 13.92 -7.98
N CYS A 33 -4.77 13.65 -6.67
CA CYS A 33 -3.57 13.02 -6.11
C CYS A 33 -3.82 11.50 -6.14
N PRO A 34 -2.92 10.68 -6.70
CA PRO A 34 -1.69 11.04 -7.41
C PRO A 34 -1.95 11.45 -8.88
N PRO A 35 -0.95 12.06 -9.56
CA PRO A 35 -0.98 12.28 -11.00
C PRO A 35 -1.38 11.04 -11.80
N GLN A 36 -2.04 11.23 -12.94
CA GLN A 36 -2.64 10.15 -13.72
C GLN A 36 -1.63 9.08 -14.16
N GLU A 37 -0.38 9.47 -14.39
CA GLU A 37 0.70 8.57 -14.80
C GLU A 37 0.93 7.43 -13.80
N PHE A 38 0.61 7.65 -12.51
CA PHE A 38 0.72 6.63 -11.45
C PHE A 38 -0.41 5.59 -11.45
N ILE A 39 -1.44 5.77 -12.29
CA ILE A 39 -2.53 4.81 -12.45
C ILE A 39 -2.61 4.22 -13.86
N GLU A 40 -1.70 4.64 -14.74
CA GLU A 40 -1.57 4.07 -16.08
C GLU A 40 -0.94 2.68 -16.05
N ASP A 41 -1.33 1.87 -17.03
CA ASP A 41 -0.91 0.48 -17.20
C ASP A 41 0.62 0.32 -17.13
N LYS A 42 1.37 1.25 -17.76
CA LYS A 42 2.83 1.22 -17.78
C LYS A 42 3.43 1.29 -16.37
N PHE A 43 2.93 2.22 -15.54
CA PHE A 43 3.40 2.36 -14.16
C PHE A 43 3.00 1.16 -13.33
N LEU A 44 1.74 0.72 -13.40
CA LEU A 44 1.24 -0.39 -12.58
C LEU A 44 1.93 -1.72 -12.88
N ILE A 45 2.27 -2.00 -14.14
CA ILE A 45 3.06 -3.17 -14.53
C ILE A 45 4.47 -3.09 -13.92
N ALA A 46 5.12 -1.93 -14.01
CA ALA A 46 6.46 -1.73 -13.46
C ALA A 46 6.46 -1.83 -11.93
N ALA A 47 5.50 -1.18 -11.26
CA ALA A 47 5.31 -1.22 -9.81
C ALA A 47 5.11 -2.66 -9.32
N ARG A 48 4.25 -3.43 -10.00
CA ARG A 48 4.05 -4.85 -9.70
C ARG A 48 5.34 -5.66 -9.84
N GLY A 49 6.11 -5.44 -10.91
CA GLY A 49 7.39 -6.13 -11.15
C GLY A 49 8.48 -5.77 -10.14
N ALA A 50 8.43 -4.55 -9.59
CA ALA A 50 9.36 -4.08 -8.57
C ALA A 50 9.08 -4.63 -7.17
N LEU A 51 7.90 -5.21 -6.91
CA LEU A 51 7.53 -5.74 -5.60
C LEU A 51 8.02 -7.17 -5.37
N ALA A 52 8.55 -7.40 -4.17
CA ALA A 52 8.98 -8.71 -3.69
C ALA A 52 7.76 -9.62 -3.41
N GLU A 53 8.01 -10.89 -3.12
CA GLU A 53 6.97 -11.76 -2.57
C GLU A 53 6.46 -11.21 -1.23
N GLY A 54 5.14 -11.13 -1.08
CA GLY A 54 4.51 -10.47 0.07
C GLY A 54 4.60 -8.94 0.06
N GLY A 55 5.17 -8.32 -0.98
CA GLY A 55 5.28 -6.87 -1.11
C GLY A 55 3.93 -6.18 -1.34
N VAL A 56 3.87 -4.89 -1.08
CA VAL A 56 2.63 -4.09 -1.17
C VAL A 56 2.86 -2.74 -1.83
N LEU A 57 1.90 -2.34 -2.66
CA LEU A 57 1.78 -0.97 -3.17
C LEU A 57 0.74 -0.21 -2.33
N ILE A 58 1.09 0.99 -1.88
CA ILE A 58 0.22 1.90 -1.14
C ILE A 58 0.15 3.22 -1.91
N ILE A 59 -1.05 3.69 -2.23
CA ILE A 59 -1.27 4.94 -2.96
C ILE A 59 -2.18 5.83 -2.13
N ASN A 60 -1.70 7.04 -1.82
CA ASN A 60 -2.54 8.10 -1.26
C ASN A 60 -3.37 8.70 -2.39
N VAL A 61 -4.70 8.55 -2.33
CA VAL A 61 -5.64 9.09 -3.31
C VAL A 61 -6.44 10.22 -2.68
N VAL A 62 -6.12 11.46 -3.05
CA VAL A 62 -6.94 12.63 -2.71
C VAL A 62 -7.88 12.84 -3.88
N SER A 63 -9.18 12.61 -3.68
CA SER A 63 -10.18 12.95 -4.69
C SER A 63 -11.53 13.23 -4.04
N ARG A 64 -12.07 14.43 -4.32
CA ARG A 64 -13.44 14.82 -3.94
C ARG A 64 -14.52 14.15 -4.80
N ALA A 65 -14.14 13.57 -5.94
CA ALA A 65 -15.07 12.93 -6.87
C ALA A 65 -14.97 11.41 -6.80
N THR A 66 -16.12 10.78 -6.51
CA THR A 66 -16.29 9.32 -6.39
C THR A 66 -15.96 8.57 -7.68
N ALA A 67 -16.16 9.21 -8.85
CA ALA A 67 -15.86 8.63 -10.16
C ALA A 67 -14.36 8.35 -10.39
N HIS A 68 -13.48 9.23 -9.91
CA HIS A 68 -12.03 9.00 -10.02
C HIS A 68 -11.65 7.78 -9.19
N HIS A 69 -12.12 7.68 -7.95
CA HIS A 69 -11.84 6.54 -7.08
C HIS A 69 -12.20 5.19 -7.71
N VAL A 70 -13.37 5.08 -8.36
CA VAL A 70 -13.77 3.86 -9.10
C VAL A 70 -12.78 3.52 -10.22
N THR A 71 -12.23 4.54 -10.89
CA THR A 71 -11.23 4.38 -11.94
C THR A 71 -9.91 3.85 -11.38
N TYR A 72 -9.40 4.43 -10.27
CA TYR A 72 -8.18 3.94 -9.60
C TYR A 72 -8.30 2.47 -9.18
N VAL A 73 -9.43 2.11 -8.55
CA VAL A 73 -9.70 0.74 -8.13
C VAL A 73 -9.73 -0.21 -9.32
N THR A 74 -10.43 0.17 -10.39
CA THR A 74 -10.52 -0.64 -11.62
C THR A 74 -9.15 -0.90 -12.22
N GLN A 75 -8.31 0.12 -12.31
CA GLN A 75 -6.95 0.03 -12.84
C GLN A 75 -6.07 -0.88 -11.98
N LEU A 76 -6.08 -0.71 -10.66
CA LEU A 76 -5.29 -1.56 -9.75
C LEU A 76 -5.70 -3.03 -9.86
N LYS A 77 -7.01 -3.32 -9.94
CA LYS A 77 -7.52 -4.70 -10.06
C LYS A 77 -7.10 -5.42 -11.35
N LYS A 78 -6.65 -4.71 -12.38
CA LYS A 78 -6.08 -5.35 -13.59
C LYS A 78 -4.76 -6.06 -13.32
N TYR A 79 -3.98 -5.57 -12.36
CA TYR A 79 -2.60 -6.00 -12.14
C TYR A 79 -2.35 -6.59 -10.74
N PHE A 80 -3.18 -6.22 -9.77
CA PHE A 80 -3.07 -6.63 -8.38
C PHE A 80 -4.24 -7.56 -8.02
N VAL A 81 -3.93 -8.62 -7.25
CA VAL A 81 -4.89 -9.68 -6.92
C VAL A 81 -5.86 -9.23 -5.83
N GLU A 82 -5.37 -8.42 -4.89
CA GLU A 82 -6.20 -7.87 -3.81
C GLU A 82 -6.00 -6.36 -3.74
N VAL A 83 -7.11 -5.63 -3.65
CA VAL A 83 -7.11 -4.18 -3.44
C VAL A 83 -7.96 -3.87 -2.22
N TYR A 84 -7.42 -3.05 -1.34
CA TYR A 84 -8.06 -2.57 -0.12
C TYR A 84 -8.12 -1.06 -0.14
N ASP A 85 -9.08 -0.54 0.61
CA ASP A 85 -9.40 0.87 0.67
C ASP A 85 -9.58 1.26 2.14
N ILE A 86 -8.94 2.37 2.49
CA ILE A 86 -9.00 2.99 3.80
C ILE A 86 -9.42 4.44 3.60
N GLU A 87 -10.51 4.81 4.25
CA GLU A 87 -10.93 6.21 4.36
C GLU A 87 -10.19 6.85 5.54
N VAL A 88 -9.44 7.91 5.26
CA VAL A 88 -8.62 8.61 6.26
C VAL A 88 -9.16 10.03 6.41
N ASN A 89 -9.67 10.35 7.60
CA ASN A 89 -10.29 11.63 7.99
C ASN A 89 -11.64 11.95 7.32
N GLU A 90 -12.25 13.07 7.71
CA GLU A 90 -13.45 13.64 7.06
C GLU A 90 -13.14 14.28 5.70
N ASP A 91 -11.87 14.62 5.47
CA ASP A 91 -11.38 15.30 4.27
C ASP A 91 -11.00 14.28 3.18
N VAL A 92 -11.98 13.65 2.52
CA VAL A 92 -11.95 12.98 1.19
C VAL A 92 -10.75 12.09 0.78
N ASN A 93 -9.79 11.85 1.66
CA ASN A 93 -8.53 11.17 1.39
C ASN A 93 -8.74 9.68 1.58
N ARG A 94 -8.40 8.92 0.55
CA ARG A 94 -8.51 7.47 0.55
C ARG A 94 -7.14 6.88 0.30
N VAL A 95 -6.73 5.92 1.12
CA VAL A 95 -5.51 5.18 0.90
C VAL A 95 -5.88 3.84 0.25
N LEU A 96 -5.40 3.62 -0.96
CA LEU A 96 -5.53 2.36 -1.66
C LEU A 96 -4.31 1.48 -1.39
N ILE A 97 -4.55 0.22 -1.07
CA ILE A 97 -3.50 -0.77 -0.81
C ILE A 97 -3.69 -1.92 -1.78
N ALA A 98 -2.68 -2.22 -2.58
CA ALA A 98 -2.74 -3.21 -3.65
C ALA A 98 -1.65 -4.28 -3.47
N LEU A 99 -2.07 -5.55 -3.45
CA LEU A 99 -1.19 -6.70 -3.25
C LEU A 99 -1.03 -7.47 -4.58
N PRO A 100 0.20 -7.71 -5.05
CA PRO A 100 0.47 -8.41 -6.31
C PRO A 100 0.17 -9.91 -6.21
N GLN A 101 0.02 -10.42 -4.98
CA GLN A 101 -0.26 -11.80 -4.63
C GLN A 101 -1.28 -11.84 -3.49
N PRO A 102 -2.11 -12.90 -3.35
CA PRO A 102 -3.03 -13.01 -2.23
C PRO A 102 -2.30 -12.90 -0.89
N ARG A 103 -2.92 -12.23 0.09
CA ARG A 103 -2.37 -12.23 1.45
C ARG A 103 -2.15 -13.66 1.93
N ASN A 104 -0.92 -13.96 2.34
CA ASN A 104 -0.57 -15.28 2.83
C ASN A 104 -1.31 -15.49 4.17
N ARG A 105 -2.47 -16.16 4.13
CA ARG A 105 -3.24 -16.49 5.34
C ARG A 105 -2.52 -17.64 6.02
N GLY A 106 -1.50 -17.32 6.82
CA GLY A 106 -1.01 -18.26 7.81
C GLY A 106 -2.20 -18.80 8.63
N LYS A 107 -2.13 -20.05 9.09
CA LYS A 107 -3.26 -20.76 9.71
C LYS A 107 -3.90 -20.07 10.92
N SER A 108 -3.33 -18.98 11.46
CA SER A 108 -3.84 -18.36 12.70
C SER A 108 -3.25 -16.98 13.07
N SER A 109 -2.87 -16.08 12.14
CA SER A 109 -2.57 -14.72 12.61
C SER A 109 -3.88 -13.95 12.74
N ASP A 110 -4.39 -13.87 13.97
CA ASP A 110 -5.45 -12.94 14.31
C ASP A 110 -4.92 -11.54 13.98
N VAL A 111 -5.67 -10.78 13.19
CA VAL A 111 -5.31 -9.39 12.87
C VAL A 111 -5.14 -8.61 14.18
N ALA A 112 -5.84 -8.99 15.25
CA ALA A 112 -5.67 -8.43 16.59
C ALA A 112 -4.27 -8.68 17.18
N ASP A 113 -3.66 -9.83 16.93
CA ASP A 113 -2.30 -10.15 17.41
C ASP A 113 -1.26 -9.32 16.68
N ASP A 114 -1.40 -9.19 15.35
CA ASP A 114 -0.49 -8.40 14.53
C ASP A 114 -0.63 -6.90 14.84
N LEU A 115 -1.84 -6.42 15.10
CA LEU A 115 -2.10 -5.07 15.62
C LEU A 115 -1.43 -4.83 16.98
N SER A 116 -1.55 -5.79 17.89
CA SER A 116 -0.97 -5.67 19.23
C SER A 116 0.56 -5.62 19.18
N LYS A 117 1.18 -6.36 18.24
CA LYS A 117 2.62 -6.25 17.99
C LYS A 117 2.99 -4.90 17.40
N LEU A 118 2.23 -4.42 16.40
CA LEU A 118 2.45 -3.12 15.77
C LEU A 118 2.35 -1.98 16.80
N GLU A 119 1.30 -1.97 17.62
CA GLU A 119 1.10 -0.96 18.67
C GLU A 119 2.27 -0.93 19.66
N LYS A 120 2.78 -2.10 20.07
CA LYS A 120 3.98 -2.20 20.93
C LYS A 120 5.22 -1.62 20.26
N ILE A 121 5.46 -1.95 18.99
CA ILE A 121 6.64 -1.44 18.25
C ILE A 121 6.54 0.07 18.12
N VAL A 122 5.39 0.56 17.70
CA VAL A 122 5.15 1.98 17.45
C VAL A 122 5.30 2.82 18.72
N THR A 123 4.74 2.35 19.83
CA THR A 123 4.84 3.03 21.14
C THR A 123 6.23 2.94 21.77
N GLN A 124 7.08 2.03 21.30
CA GLN A 124 8.47 1.90 21.76
C GLN A 124 9.36 3.05 21.26
N PHE A 125 9.08 3.61 20.08
CA PHE A 125 9.92 4.65 19.46
C PHE A 125 9.42 6.09 19.72
N ALA A 126 8.12 6.28 19.95
CA ALA A 126 7.53 7.55 20.36
C ALA A 126 6.16 7.35 21.03
N PRO A 127 5.70 8.27 21.90
CA PRO A 127 4.33 8.27 22.36
C PRO A 127 3.38 8.39 21.16
N TRP A 128 2.54 7.38 20.92
CA TRP A 128 1.48 7.39 19.90
C TRP A 128 0.31 8.28 20.33
N GLN A 129 0.59 9.52 20.74
CA GLN A 129 -0.41 10.45 21.25
C GLN A 129 -1.23 11.10 20.12
N ASN A 130 -0.62 11.27 18.94
CA ASN A 130 -1.24 11.94 17.78
C ASN A 130 -1.54 10.98 16.61
N GLY A 131 -1.30 9.68 16.78
CA GLY A 131 -1.58 8.69 15.74
C GLY A 131 -3.05 8.22 15.76
N PRO A 132 -3.56 7.66 14.65
CA PRO A 132 -4.92 7.15 14.61
C PRO A 132 -5.10 5.96 15.57
N ASN A 133 -6.32 5.76 16.08
CA ASN A 133 -6.63 4.57 16.86
C ASN A 133 -6.51 3.32 15.96
N LEU A 134 -5.48 2.50 16.19
CA LEU A 134 -5.17 1.35 15.33
C LEU A 134 -6.30 0.31 15.27
N LYS A 135 -7.07 0.16 16.36
CA LYS A 135 -8.21 -0.77 16.40
C LYS A 135 -9.38 -0.27 15.55
N GLU A 136 -9.62 1.04 15.53
CA GLU A 136 -10.63 1.64 14.66
C GLU A 136 -10.17 1.65 13.19
N PHE A 137 -8.89 1.94 12.96
CA PHE A 137 -8.26 1.90 11.65
C PHE A 137 -8.40 0.53 10.97
N VAL A 138 -8.18 -0.57 11.70
CA VAL A 138 -8.36 -1.90 11.11
C VAL A 138 -9.82 -2.21 10.81
N LYS A 139 -10.77 -1.65 11.56
CA LYS A 139 -12.20 -1.79 11.23
C LYS A 139 -12.58 -1.01 9.97
N SER A 140 -11.87 0.09 9.64
CA SER A 140 -12.14 0.86 8.43
C SER A 140 -11.54 0.22 7.17
N LEU A 141 -10.57 -0.69 7.31
CA LEU A 141 -9.96 -1.42 6.21
C LEU A 141 -10.99 -2.30 5.49
N LYS A 142 -11.36 -1.92 4.26
CA LYS A 142 -12.33 -2.65 3.44
C LYS A 142 -11.63 -3.30 2.26
N ARG A 143 -11.76 -4.62 2.14
CA ARG A 143 -11.39 -5.32 0.89
C ARG A 143 -12.41 -4.97 -0.17
N LEU A 144 -11.94 -4.51 -1.33
CA LEU A 144 -12.81 -4.22 -2.46
C LEU A 144 -13.08 -5.52 -3.22
N LYS A 145 -14.36 -5.90 -3.35
CA LYS A 145 -14.84 -7.01 -4.20
C LYS A 145 -14.72 -6.61 -5.65
#